data_AF-A0A357L8M8-F1
#
_entry.id   AF-A0A357L8M8-F1
#
_cell.length_a   1.000
_cell.length_b   1.000
_cell.length_c   1.000
_cell.angle_alpha   90.00
_cell.angle_beta   90.00
_cell.angle_gamma   90.00
#
_symmetry.space_group_name_H-M   'P 1'
#
loop_
_entity.id
_entity.type
_entity.pdbx_description
1 polymer ?
#
loop_
_entity_poly.entity_id
_entity_poly.type
_entity_poly.pdbx_seq_one_letter_code
_entity_poly.pdbx_strand_id
1 'polypeptide(L)'
;ELRGWRGPNGEQPFWESVGRHFFEMDFVAADLHNATHGNQFIQDLMPRHPVYTVFLSPEARACIGRPHESARAAYDMLIEEGFEWDQYIDIFDGGPLVDAKTSQIRTIRESRVKRLFATGDVANGETMLMAAGAVSSFRCVREKAQIDGDSLIVSKDAAKALNVKTGDFVRCVAW
;
A
#
# COMPACT_ATOMS: atom_id res chain seq x y z
N GLU A 1 -4.45 4.47 1.61
CA GLU A 1 -4.53 5.03 2.98
C GLU A 1 -3.61 4.23 3.88
N LEU A 2 -2.90 4.91 4.78
CA LEU A 2 -2.01 4.30 5.75
C LEU A 2 -2.44 4.74 7.14
N ARG A 3 -2.49 3.78 8.09
CA ARG A 3 -2.90 4.05 9.47
C ARG A 3 -2.09 5.19 10.07
N GLY A 4 -2.76 6.11 10.74
CA GLY A 4 -2.17 7.23 11.45
C GLY A 4 -1.47 6.84 12.74
N TRP A 5 -0.60 7.72 13.22
CA TRP A 5 0.16 7.51 14.43
C TRP A 5 -0.75 7.38 15.67
N ARG A 6 -0.38 6.46 16.56
CA ARG A 6 -0.98 6.26 17.87
C ARG A 6 0.13 6.11 18.89
N GLY A 7 -0.16 6.50 20.12
CA GLY A 7 0.77 6.34 21.22
C GLY A 7 0.93 4.87 21.63
N PRO A 8 2.03 4.54 22.33
CA PRO A 8 2.37 3.17 22.70
C PRO A 8 1.35 2.52 23.65
N ASN A 9 0.55 3.30 24.38
CA ASN A 9 -0.49 2.80 25.28
C ASN A 9 -1.89 2.92 24.67
N GLY A 10 -1.98 3.14 23.35
CA GLY A 10 -3.24 3.31 22.64
C GLY A 10 -3.76 4.74 22.63
N GLU A 11 -2.93 5.74 22.99
CA GLU A 11 -3.30 7.15 22.89
C GLU A 11 -3.57 7.55 21.43
N GLN A 12 -4.58 8.39 21.21
CA GLN A 12 -4.98 8.80 19.86
C GLN A 12 -5.24 10.31 19.82
N PRO A 13 -4.17 11.12 19.79
CA PRO A 13 -4.31 12.56 19.92
C PRO A 13 -5.19 13.20 18.84
N PHE A 14 -5.10 12.70 17.60
CA PHE A 14 -5.91 13.20 16.49
C PHE A 14 -7.41 12.95 16.73
N TRP A 15 -7.78 11.71 17.08
CA TRP A 15 -9.16 11.33 17.41
C TRP A 15 -9.72 12.20 18.55
N GLU A 16 -8.95 12.35 19.62
CA GLU A 16 -9.35 13.10 20.81
C GLU A 16 -9.57 14.59 20.53
N SER A 17 -8.84 15.17 19.57
CA SER A 17 -8.98 16.60 19.19
C SER A 17 -9.98 16.86 18.07
N VAL A 18 -10.42 15.83 17.34
CA VAL A 18 -11.34 15.97 16.21
C VAL A 18 -12.53 15.05 16.39
N GLY A 19 -12.38 13.76 16.10
CA GLY A 19 -13.48 12.81 15.99
C GLY A 19 -14.32 12.70 17.27
N ARG A 20 -13.70 12.69 18.45
CA ARG A 20 -14.43 12.55 19.73
C ARG A 20 -15.48 13.64 19.95
N HIS A 21 -15.28 14.84 19.42
CA HIS A 21 -16.24 15.95 19.53
C HIS A 21 -17.48 15.77 18.65
N PHE A 22 -17.42 14.90 17.64
CA PHE A 22 -18.51 14.65 16.70
C PHE A 22 -19.22 13.31 16.94
N PHE A 23 -18.49 12.29 17.41
CA PHE A 23 -19.02 10.94 17.55
C PHE A 23 -19.42 10.54 18.98
N GLU A 24 -19.12 11.38 19.99
CA GLU A 24 -19.42 11.14 21.43
C GLU A 24 -19.04 9.73 21.94
N MET A 25 -18.10 9.05 21.27
CA MET A 25 -17.63 7.71 21.60
C MET A 25 -16.10 7.64 21.52
N ASP A 26 -15.52 6.63 22.16
CA ASP A 26 -14.11 6.35 21.99
C ASP A 26 -13.82 5.81 20.58
N PHE A 27 -12.56 5.83 20.19
CA PHE A 27 -12.17 5.41 18.85
C PHE A 27 -12.45 3.95 18.57
N VAL A 28 -12.27 3.06 19.56
CA VAL A 28 -12.45 1.62 19.34
C VAL A 28 -13.91 1.34 19.03
N ALA A 29 -14.82 2.01 19.74
CA ALA A 29 -16.24 1.99 19.45
C ALA A 29 -16.56 2.59 18.07
N ALA A 30 -15.95 3.71 17.70
CA ALA A 30 -16.17 4.36 16.41
C ALA A 30 -15.68 3.52 15.22
N ASP A 31 -14.47 2.93 15.34
CA ASP A 31 -13.86 2.05 14.35
C ASP A 31 -14.70 0.77 14.17
N LEU A 32 -15.16 0.18 15.29
CA LEU A 32 -16.07 -0.97 15.25
C LEU A 32 -17.41 -0.61 14.61
N HIS A 33 -17.98 0.55 14.94
CA HIS A 33 -19.24 1.03 14.34
C HIS A 33 -19.10 1.22 12.83
N ASN A 34 -18.00 1.84 12.38
CA ASN A 34 -17.69 1.99 10.96
C ASN A 34 -17.57 0.64 10.23
N ALA A 35 -16.86 -0.30 10.83
CA ALA A 35 -16.67 -1.64 10.27
C ALA A 35 -17.98 -2.43 10.15
N THR A 36 -18.96 -2.16 11.01
CA THR A 36 -20.22 -2.91 11.10
C THR A 36 -21.38 -2.27 10.36
N HIS A 37 -21.47 -0.94 10.34
CA HIS A 37 -22.61 -0.19 9.79
C HIS A 37 -22.26 0.61 8.52
N GLY A 38 -20.99 0.57 8.09
CA GLY A 38 -20.50 1.32 6.94
C GLY A 38 -20.23 2.80 7.25
N ASN A 39 -19.84 3.55 6.23
CA ASN A 39 -19.31 4.91 6.38
C ASN A 39 -20.37 6.02 6.40
N GLN A 40 -21.67 5.69 6.33
CA GLN A 40 -22.74 6.70 6.24
C GLN A 40 -22.77 7.61 7.47
N PHE A 41 -22.53 7.05 8.67
CA PHE A 41 -22.50 7.82 9.91
C PHE A 41 -21.37 8.88 9.94
N ILE A 42 -20.30 8.68 9.17
CA ILE A 42 -19.23 9.69 9.01
C ILE A 42 -19.79 10.91 8.28
N GLN A 43 -20.58 10.72 7.21
CA GLN A 43 -21.17 11.83 6.46
C GLN A 43 -22.13 12.66 7.32
N ASP A 44 -22.84 12.00 8.23
CA ASP A 44 -23.86 12.63 9.05
C ASP A 44 -23.27 13.42 10.23
N LEU A 45 -22.12 12.97 10.76
CA LEU A 45 -21.52 13.52 11.98
C LEU A 45 -20.30 14.42 11.73
N MET A 46 -19.69 14.37 10.55
CA MET A 46 -18.51 15.17 10.26
C MET A 46 -18.78 16.67 10.17
N PRO A 47 -17.79 17.52 10.54
CA PRO A 47 -17.91 18.95 10.38
C PRO A 47 -18.06 19.29 8.89
N ARG A 48 -19.14 20.00 8.57
CA ARG A 48 -19.37 20.56 7.22
C ARG A 48 -18.52 21.79 6.92
N HIS A 49 -17.77 22.26 7.92
CA HIS A 49 -16.95 23.47 7.86
C HIS A 49 -15.50 23.13 8.16
N PRO A 50 -14.53 23.93 7.67
CA PRO A 50 -13.12 23.72 7.93
C PRO A 50 -12.81 23.67 9.43
N VAL A 51 -11.98 22.70 9.82
CA VAL A 51 -11.41 22.61 11.16
C VAL A 51 -10.05 23.32 11.14
N TYR A 52 -9.91 24.39 11.91
CA TYR A 52 -8.65 25.11 12.00
C TYR A 52 -7.66 24.33 12.87
N THR A 53 -6.56 23.87 12.25
CA THR A 53 -5.57 23.02 12.92
C THR A 53 -4.93 23.69 14.15
N VAL A 54 -4.86 25.02 14.18
CA VAL A 54 -4.35 25.79 15.33
C VAL A 54 -5.13 25.53 16.63
N PHE A 55 -6.40 25.12 16.54
CA PHE A 55 -7.22 24.78 17.70
C PHE A 55 -7.06 23.34 18.20
N LEU A 56 -6.39 22.48 17.43
CA LEU A 56 -6.07 21.12 17.88
C LEU A 56 -4.95 21.14 18.92
N SER A 57 -4.87 20.10 19.76
CA SER A 57 -3.74 19.95 20.68
C SER A 57 -2.42 19.89 19.91
N PRO A 58 -1.29 20.31 20.52
CA PRO A 58 0.03 20.15 19.91
C PRO A 58 0.32 18.71 19.45
N GLU A 59 -0.10 17.72 20.25
CA GLU A 59 0.08 16.30 19.97
C GLU A 59 -0.77 15.86 18.77
N ALA A 60 -2.01 16.34 18.65
CA ALA A 60 -2.89 16.05 17.52
C ALA A 60 -2.36 16.66 16.22
N ARG A 61 -1.88 17.91 16.25
CA ARG A 61 -1.24 18.53 15.07
C ARG A 61 -0.02 17.73 14.61
N ALA A 62 0.77 17.18 15.54
CA ALA A 62 1.93 16.36 15.21
C ALA A 62 1.57 14.99 14.61
N CYS A 63 0.30 14.56 14.69
CA CYS A 63 -0.19 13.31 14.09
C CYS A 63 -0.66 13.49 12.63
N ILE A 64 -0.93 14.73 12.18
CA ILE A 64 -1.45 15.00 10.83
C ILE A 64 -0.46 14.52 9.77
N GLY A 65 -0.90 13.59 8.93
CA GLY A 65 -0.09 13.00 7.87
C GLY A 65 1.02 12.06 8.36
N ARG A 66 1.05 11.76 9.65
CA ARG A 66 2.09 10.91 10.24
C ARG A 66 1.62 9.44 10.22
N PRO A 67 2.28 8.55 9.46
CA PRO A 67 1.94 7.14 9.49
C PRO A 67 2.31 6.52 10.84
N HIS A 68 1.58 5.49 11.23
CA HIS A 68 1.93 4.62 12.35
C HIS A 68 3.30 3.98 12.13
N GLU A 69 4.04 3.68 13.20
CA GLU A 69 5.38 3.09 13.11
C GLU A 69 5.36 1.76 12.36
N SER A 70 4.35 0.92 12.60
CA SER A 70 4.16 -0.34 11.86
C SER A 70 3.80 -0.15 10.38
N ALA A 71 3.29 1.02 9.99
CA ALA A 71 2.96 1.36 8.60
C ALA A 71 4.11 2.07 7.88
N ARG A 72 5.18 2.44 8.59
CA ARG A 72 6.28 3.25 8.04
C ARG A 72 6.97 2.58 6.85
N ALA A 73 7.27 1.28 6.96
CA ALA A 73 7.90 0.54 5.87
C ALA A 73 7.01 0.47 4.60
N ALA A 74 5.69 0.38 4.78
CA ALA A 74 4.75 0.41 3.66
C ALA A 74 4.65 1.81 3.05
N TYR A 75 4.65 2.87 3.88
CA TYR A 75 4.71 4.26 3.43
C TYR A 75 5.95 4.48 2.55
N ASP A 76 7.13 4.14 3.05
CA ASP A 76 8.40 4.37 2.34
C ASP A 76 8.44 3.58 1.01
N MET A 77 7.96 2.32 0.99
CA MET A 77 7.83 1.52 -0.23
C MET A 77 6.91 2.18 -1.27
N LEU A 78 5.79 2.78 -0.85
CA LEU A 78 4.89 3.47 -1.78
C LEU A 78 5.54 4.75 -2.34
N ILE A 79 6.26 5.50 -1.51
CA ILE A 79 7.01 6.68 -1.99
C ILE A 79 8.08 6.27 -3.01
N GLU A 80 8.81 5.19 -2.77
CA GLU A 80 9.79 4.63 -3.72
C GLU A 80 9.13 4.19 -5.04
N GLU A 81 7.90 3.68 -4.98
CA GLU A 81 7.11 3.33 -6.17
C GLU A 81 6.58 4.55 -6.92
N GLY A 82 6.67 5.76 -6.37
CA GLY A 82 6.22 7.00 -7.00
C GLY A 82 4.86 7.51 -6.51
N PHE A 83 4.41 7.04 -5.35
CA PHE A 83 3.28 7.65 -4.64
C PHE A 83 3.72 8.94 -3.94
N GLU A 84 2.78 9.86 -3.82
CA GLU A 84 2.98 11.15 -3.16
C GLU A 84 1.86 11.36 -2.14
N TRP A 85 2.15 12.16 -1.10
CA TRP A 85 1.13 12.58 -0.14
C TRP A 85 0.60 13.96 -0.54
N ASP A 86 -0.60 14.03 -1.12
CA ASP A 86 -1.26 15.29 -1.49
C ASP A 86 -2.09 15.89 -0.34
N GLN A 87 -1.54 15.87 0.88
CA GLN A 87 -2.13 16.50 2.08
C GLN A 87 -3.53 16.00 2.49
N TYR A 88 -3.98 14.86 1.94
CA TYR A 88 -5.17 14.16 2.43
C TYR A 88 -4.82 13.26 3.61
N ILE A 89 -5.70 13.24 4.61
CA ILE A 89 -5.53 12.42 5.81
C ILE A 89 -6.79 11.61 6.10
N ASP A 90 -6.62 10.49 6.79
CA ASP A 90 -7.74 9.77 7.39
C ASP A 90 -8.41 10.62 8.46
N ILE A 91 -9.73 10.52 8.52
CA ILE A 91 -10.58 11.38 9.35
C ILE A 91 -10.67 10.91 10.80
N PHE A 92 -10.28 9.66 11.08
CA PHE A 92 -10.27 9.11 12.43
C PHE A 92 -8.91 9.28 13.09
N ASP A 93 -7.83 8.92 12.40
CA ASP A 93 -6.49 8.85 13.00
C ASP A 93 -5.44 9.79 12.37
N GLY A 94 -5.83 10.58 11.37
CA GLY A 94 -4.96 11.57 10.75
C GLY A 94 -3.84 10.98 9.91
N GLY A 95 -3.88 9.67 9.63
CA GLY A 95 -2.89 8.98 8.80
C GLY A 95 -2.86 9.47 7.36
N PRO A 96 -1.71 9.43 6.67
CA PRO A 96 -1.60 9.97 5.33
C PRO A 96 -2.34 9.11 4.30
N LEU A 97 -3.01 9.78 3.36
CA LEU A 97 -3.48 9.17 2.13
C LEU A 97 -2.51 9.51 1.01
N VAL A 98 -1.79 8.50 0.53
CA VAL A 98 -0.88 8.62 -0.61
C VAL A 98 -1.55 8.13 -1.89
N ASP A 99 -1.26 8.78 -3.01
CA ASP A 99 -1.78 8.42 -4.32
C ASP A 99 -0.72 8.60 -5.42
N ALA A 100 -0.99 8.00 -6.58
CA ALA A 100 -0.13 8.08 -7.74
C ALA A 100 -0.97 7.94 -9.01
N LYS A 101 -0.56 8.63 -10.08
CA LYS A 101 -1.01 8.23 -11.43
C LYS A 101 -0.42 6.86 -11.74
N THR A 102 -1.22 5.94 -12.27
CA THR A 102 -0.74 4.59 -12.63
C THR A 102 0.46 4.60 -13.57
N SER A 103 0.57 5.61 -14.43
CA SER A 103 1.72 5.81 -15.33
C SER A 103 3.03 6.20 -14.61
N GLN A 104 2.95 6.66 -13.37
CA GLN A 104 4.10 7.04 -12.55
C GLN A 104 4.56 5.93 -11.60
N ILE A 105 3.74 4.91 -11.38
CA ILE A 105 4.10 3.78 -10.53
C ILE A 105 5.24 3.00 -11.18
N ARG A 106 6.41 2.94 -10.51
CA ARG A 106 7.66 2.34 -11.01
C ARG A 106 7.43 0.93 -11.54
N THR A 107 6.90 0.03 -10.72
CA THR A 107 6.66 -1.37 -11.10
C THR A 107 5.68 -1.53 -12.25
N ILE A 108 4.73 -0.60 -12.44
CA ILE A 108 3.84 -0.61 -13.61
C ILE A 108 4.61 -0.17 -14.86
N ARG A 109 5.24 1.02 -14.80
CA ARG A 109 5.95 1.66 -15.91
C ARG A 109 7.12 0.81 -16.43
N GLU A 110 7.85 0.17 -15.52
CA GLU A 110 9.10 -0.53 -15.83
C GLU A 110 8.88 -2.02 -16.08
N SER A 111 7.72 -2.59 -15.70
CA SER A 111 7.43 -3.99 -16.02
C SER A 111 7.39 -4.26 -17.51
N ARG A 112 7.88 -5.44 -17.90
CA ARG A 112 7.86 -5.94 -19.26
C ARG A 112 7.24 -7.32 -19.30
N VAL A 113 6.59 -7.66 -20.41
CA VAL A 113 6.14 -9.03 -20.67
C VAL A 113 7.24 -9.73 -21.45
N LYS A 114 7.72 -10.86 -20.94
CA LYS A 114 8.81 -11.65 -21.51
C LYS A 114 8.36 -13.09 -21.69
N ARG A 115 8.93 -13.77 -22.69
CA ARG A 115 8.60 -15.17 -22.98
C ARG A 115 9.53 -16.07 -22.17
N LEU A 116 8.96 -17.00 -21.41
CA LEU A 116 9.74 -18.01 -20.70
C LEU A 116 10.43 -18.92 -21.72
N PHE A 117 11.74 -18.80 -21.83
CA PHE A 117 12.55 -19.56 -22.78
C PHE A 117 12.96 -20.91 -22.19
N ALA A 118 13.46 -20.90 -20.96
CA ALA A 118 13.93 -22.11 -20.28
C ALA A 118 13.80 -22.00 -18.76
N THR A 119 13.81 -23.15 -18.10
CA THR A 119 14.06 -23.23 -16.66
C THR A 119 15.49 -23.71 -16.43
N GLY A 120 16.25 -23.04 -15.57
CA GLY A 120 17.66 -23.35 -15.36
C GLY A 120 18.21 -22.80 -14.04
N ASP A 121 19.53 -22.85 -13.89
CA ASP A 121 20.22 -22.15 -12.83
C ASP A 121 20.27 -20.65 -13.14
N VAL A 122 19.75 -19.85 -12.21
CA VAL A 122 19.64 -18.39 -12.30
C VAL A 122 20.33 -17.70 -11.12
N ALA A 123 21.29 -18.37 -10.47
CA ALA A 123 22.02 -17.82 -9.32
C ALA A 123 22.69 -16.47 -9.61
N ASN A 124 23.14 -16.26 -10.85
CA ASN A 124 23.75 -15.00 -11.33
C ASN A 124 22.74 -14.03 -11.97
N GLY A 125 21.44 -14.33 -11.88
CA GLY A 125 20.37 -13.45 -12.33
C GLY A 125 20.05 -12.32 -11.35
N GLU A 126 19.23 -11.39 -11.79
CA GLU A 126 18.72 -10.27 -10.98
C GLU A 126 17.47 -10.71 -10.20
N THR A 127 17.25 -10.13 -9.02
CA THR A 127 16.01 -10.36 -8.27
C THR A 127 14.87 -9.61 -8.95
N MET A 128 13.84 -10.35 -9.34
CA MET A 128 12.71 -9.82 -10.10
C MET A 128 11.41 -10.08 -9.35
N LEU A 129 10.48 -9.13 -9.42
CA LEU A 129 9.06 -9.45 -9.26
C LEU A 129 8.55 -10.02 -10.57
N MET A 130 7.93 -11.19 -10.51
CA MET A 130 7.37 -11.88 -11.67
C MET A 130 5.93 -12.27 -11.41
N ALA A 131 5.06 -12.08 -12.40
CA ALA A 131 3.64 -12.42 -12.32
C ALA A 131 3.14 -13.06 -13.62
N ALA A 132 2.22 -14.01 -13.47
CA ALA A 132 1.59 -14.74 -14.57
C ALA A 132 0.14 -15.11 -14.23
N GLY A 133 -0.60 -15.58 -15.24
CA GLY A 133 -2.02 -15.92 -15.13
C GLY A 133 -2.96 -14.75 -15.39
N ALA A 134 -4.25 -15.00 -15.17
CA ALA A 134 -5.34 -14.02 -15.27
C ALA A 134 -6.01 -13.86 -13.89
N VAL A 135 -7.10 -13.11 -13.79
CA VAL A 135 -7.76 -12.76 -12.51
C VAL A 135 -7.90 -13.96 -11.55
N SER A 136 -8.42 -15.12 -12.02
CA SER A 136 -8.62 -16.31 -11.17
C SER A 136 -7.39 -17.21 -11.02
N SER A 137 -6.35 -17.01 -11.82
CA SER A 137 -5.14 -17.84 -11.85
C SER A 137 -3.86 -17.05 -11.56
N PHE A 138 -4.01 -15.81 -11.09
CA PHE A 138 -2.90 -14.88 -10.85
C PHE A 138 -1.94 -15.47 -9.83
N ARG A 139 -0.66 -15.47 -10.19
CA ARG A 139 0.44 -15.91 -9.35
C ARG A 139 1.57 -14.92 -9.49
N CYS A 140 2.27 -14.64 -8.38
CA CYS A 140 3.47 -13.82 -8.40
C CYS A 140 4.55 -14.40 -7.48
N VAL A 141 5.81 -14.12 -7.82
CA VAL A 141 6.98 -14.50 -7.01
C VAL A 141 7.99 -13.35 -7.00
N ARG A 142 8.84 -13.33 -5.98
CA ARG A 142 10.05 -12.50 -5.93
C ARG A 142 11.26 -13.42 -5.91
N GLU A 143 11.87 -13.63 -7.07
CA GLU A 143 12.91 -14.64 -7.28
C GLU A 143 13.96 -14.13 -8.26
N LYS A 144 15.12 -14.78 -8.30
CA LYS A 144 16.12 -14.49 -9.32
C LYS A 144 15.64 -14.94 -10.71
N ALA A 145 15.95 -14.16 -11.73
CA ALA A 145 15.76 -14.52 -13.12
C ALA A 145 16.87 -13.94 -14.01
N GLN A 146 17.11 -14.57 -15.15
CA GLN A 146 17.99 -14.04 -16.19
C GLN A 146 17.15 -13.56 -17.38
N ILE A 147 17.51 -12.39 -17.90
CA ILE A 147 16.87 -11.80 -19.08
C ILE A 147 17.93 -11.69 -20.17
N ASP A 148 17.59 -12.18 -21.36
CA ASP A 148 18.36 -11.98 -22.60
C ASP A 148 17.40 -11.55 -23.71
N GLY A 149 17.41 -10.25 -24.03
CA GLY A 149 16.44 -9.67 -24.96
C GLY A 149 15.00 -9.90 -24.47
N ASP A 150 14.22 -10.67 -25.23
CA ASP A 150 12.84 -11.05 -24.90
C ASP A 150 12.70 -12.41 -24.19
N SER A 151 13.82 -13.10 -23.98
CA SER A 151 13.88 -14.40 -23.31
C SER A 151 14.03 -14.22 -21.81
N LEU A 152 13.15 -14.89 -21.07
CA LEU A 152 13.22 -15.03 -19.62
C LEU A 152 13.67 -16.45 -19.26
N ILE A 153 14.64 -16.58 -18.37
CA ILE A 153 15.05 -17.84 -17.76
C ILE A 153 14.81 -17.74 -16.25
N VAL A 154 14.15 -18.74 -15.67
CA VAL A 154 13.81 -18.80 -14.24
C VAL A 154 14.20 -20.15 -13.63
N SER A 155 14.19 -20.27 -12.31
CA SER A 155 14.35 -21.57 -11.66
C SER A 155 13.13 -22.47 -11.89
N LYS A 156 13.31 -23.79 -11.75
CA LYS A 156 12.17 -24.74 -11.82
C LYS A 156 11.11 -24.44 -10.77
N ASP A 157 11.53 -24.01 -9.58
CA ASP A 157 10.62 -23.68 -8.47
C ASP A 157 9.83 -22.41 -8.78
N ALA A 158 10.44 -21.38 -9.35
CA ALA A 158 9.76 -20.17 -9.79
C ALA A 158 8.73 -20.47 -10.89
N ALA A 159 9.09 -21.28 -11.91
CA ALA A 159 8.16 -21.68 -12.97
C ALA A 159 6.97 -22.48 -12.41
N LYS A 160 7.22 -23.39 -11.46
CA LYS A 160 6.18 -24.16 -10.78
C LYS A 160 5.27 -23.27 -9.94
N ALA A 161 5.84 -22.35 -9.16
CA ALA A 161 5.09 -21.43 -8.31
C ALA A 161 4.21 -20.47 -9.13
N LEU A 162 4.71 -20.02 -10.28
CA LEU A 162 3.97 -19.21 -11.26
C LEU A 162 2.99 -20.03 -12.12
N ASN A 163 3.10 -21.37 -12.10
CA ASN A 163 2.34 -22.28 -12.94
C ASN A 163 2.48 -21.97 -14.45
N VAL A 164 3.72 -21.79 -14.90
CA VAL A 164 4.08 -21.50 -16.30
C VAL A 164 5.03 -22.56 -16.87
N LYS A 165 5.02 -22.73 -18.18
CA LYS A 165 5.93 -23.59 -18.94
C LYS A 165 6.66 -22.79 -20.02
N THR A 166 7.73 -23.38 -20.55
CA THR A 166 8.44 -22.81 -21.71
C THR A 166 7.46 -22.44 -22.81
N GLY A 167 7.58 -21.20 -23.30
CA GLY A 167 6.72 -20.61 -24.31
C GLY A 167 5.65 -19.67 -23.75
N ASP A 168 5.32 -19.77 -22.46
CA ASP A 168 4.36 -18.87 -21.80
C ASP A 168 4.95 -17.48 -21.58
N PHE A 169 4.07 -16.51 -21.29
CA PHE A 169 4.45 -15.13 -21.03
C PHE A 169 4.37 -14.81 -19.53
N VAL A 170 5.38 -14.09 -19.05
CA VAL A 170 5.51 -13.63 -17.66
C VAL A 170 5.72 -12.12 -17.68
N ARG A 171 4.96 -11.38 -16.86
CA ARG A 171 5.25 -9.97 -16.59
C ARG A 171 6.31 -9.90 -15.50
N CYS A 172 7.40 -9.19 -15.75
CA CYS A 172 8.50 -9.07 -14.79
C CYS A 172 9.02 -7.62 -14.68
N VAL A 173 9.56 -7.27 -13.52
CA VAL A 173 10.26 -6.01 -13.23
C VAL A 173 11.36 -6.26 -12.20
N ALA A 174 12.48 -5.55 -12.30
CA ALA A 174 13.54 -5.62 -11.30
C ALA A 174 13.02 -5.13 -9.94
N TRP A 175 13.33 -5.90 -8.89
CA TRP A 175 12.91 -5.55 -7.53
C TRP A 175 13.86 -4.52 -6.93
#